data_AF-A0A917RD04-F1
#
_entry.id   AF-A0A917RD04-F1
#
_cell.length_a   1.000
_cell.length_b   1.000
_cell.length_c   1.000
_cell.angle_alpha   90.00
_cell.angle_beta   90.00
_cell.angle_gamma   90.00
#
_symmetry.space_group_name_H-M   'P 1'
#
loop_
_entity.id
_entity.type
_entity.pdbx_description
1 polymer ?
#
loop_
_entity_poly.entity_id
_entity_poly.type
_entity_poly.pdbx_seq_one_letter_code
_entity_poly.pdbx_strand_id
1 'polypeptide(L)'
;MARLRVRAGGPYRGPGPYRAEGQRERFEYRPTEKARELYPVIVGLMQWGERHLTDPAGPAVRLVDGRTGTPVSAAAVPAGSPTCEPKEIAVVPLDRRG
;
A
#
# COMPACT_ATOMS: atom_id res chain seq x y z
N MET A 1 2.47 30.90 -1.30
CA MET A 1 2.82 29.79 -2.21
C MET A 1 3.85 28.89 -1.54
N ALA A 2 3.46 27.72 -1.03
CA ALA A 2 4.37 26.76 -0.40
C ALA A 2 4.92 25.79 -1.45
N ARG A 3 6.24 25.79 -1.69
CA ARG A 3 6.90 24.78 -2.53
C ARG A 3 7.05 23.48 -1.73
N LEU A 4 6.39 22.42 -2.19
CA LEU A 4 6.57 21.07 -1.65
C LEU A 4 8.01 20.61 -1.95
N ARG A 5 8.86 20.50 -0.94
CA ARG A 5 10.22 19.97 -1.07
C ARG A 5 10.14 18.44 -0.94
N VAL A 6 10.10 17.73 -2.07
CA VAL A 6 10.17 16.27 -2.07
C VAL A 6 11.59 15.86 -1.67
N ARG A 7 11.72 15.23 -0.51
CA ARG A 7 13.00 14.69 -0.02
C ARG A 7 13.31 13.40 -0.79
N ALA A 8 14.48 13.31 -1.40
CA ALA A 8 14.98 12.04 -1.95
C ALA A 8 15.06 11.02 -0.80
N GLY A 9 14.26 9.94 -0.89
CA GLY A 9 14.16 8.90 0.14
C GLY A 9 12.73 8.57 0.61
N GLY A 10 11.72 9.30 0.16
CA GLY A 10 10.29 9.01 0.39
C GLY A 10 9.71 7.93 -0.55
N PRO A 11 8.40 7.63 -0.47
CA PRO A 11 7.73 6.61 -1.30
C PRO A 11 7.77 6.89 -2.82
N TYR A 12 8.21 8.07 -3.24
CA TYR A 12 8.27 8.45 -4.66
C TYR A 12 9.70 8.80 -5.06
N ARG A 13 10.15 8.29 -6.22
CA ARG A 13 11.36 8.77 -6.89
C ARG A 13 10.98 10.02 -7.69
N GLY A 14 11.83 11.05 -7.67
CA GLY A 14 11.64 12.23 -8.51
C GLY A 14 11.46 11.82 -9.98
N PRO A 15 10.59 12.51 -10.74
CA PRO A 15 10.10 11.98 -11.99
C PRO A 15 11.18 11.94 -13.07
N GLY A 16 11.21 10.86 -13.85
CA GLY A 16 11.90 10.81 -15.13
C GLY A 16 11.01 11.39 -16.24
N PRO A 17 11.59 12.01 -17.28
CA PRO A 17 10.79 12.58 -18.36
C PRO A 17 10.08 11.47 -19.16
N TYR A 18 8.76 11.59 -19.31
CA TYR A 18 7.96 10.84 -20.28
C TYR A 18 7.38 11.83 -21.29
N ARG A 19 7.62 11.58 -22.59
CA ARG A 19 7.09 12.39 -23.69
C ARG A 19 6.48 11.46 -24.74
N ALA A 20 5.16 11.44 -24.83
CA ALA A 20 4.48 10.97 -26.03
C ALA A 20 4.69 12.01 -27.14
N GLU A 21 4.98 11.57 -28.37
CA GLU A 21 5.23 12.47 -29.51
C GLU A 21 4.13 13.52 -29.66
N GLY A 22 4.53 14.78 -29.79
CA GLY A 22 3.61 15.92 -29.95
C GLY A 22 2.94 16.45 -28.67
N GLN A 23 3.18 15.87 -27.48
CA GLN A 23 2.55 16.34 -26.24
C GLN A 23 3.48 17.07 -25.26
N ARG A 24 2.88 17.88 -24.38
CA ARG A 24 3.55 18.52 -23.24
C ARG A 24 4.18 17.45 -22.34
N GLU A 25 5.38 17.74 -21.86
CA GLU A 25 6.13 16.90 -20.93
C GLU A 25 5.31 16.63 -19.67
N ARG A 26 5.14 15.35 -19.33
CA ARG A 26 4.47 14.90 -18.11
C ARG A 26 5.46 14.10 -17.28
N PHE A 27 5.34 14.28 -15.97
CA PHE A 27 6.15 13.58 -15.00
C PHE A 27 5.44 12.27 -14.60
N GLU A 28 6.08 11.13 -14.83
CA GLU A 28 5.58 9.83 -14.39
C GLU A 28 5.98 9.61 -12.92
N TYR A 29 4.99 9.32 -12.07
CA TYR A 29 5.24 8.91 -10.69
C TYR A 29 5.44 7.39 -10.65
N ARG A 30 6.69 6.96 -10.55
CA ARG A 30 6.99 5.55 -10.31
C ARG A 30 7.07 5.28 -8.81
N PRO A 31 6.28 4.32 -8.28
CA PRO A 31 6.39 3.94 -6.88
C PRO A 31 7.79 3.40 -6.62
N THR A 32 8.42 3.88 -5.54
CA THR A 32 9.67 3.28 -5.07
C THR A 32 9.40 1.92 -4.45
N GLU A 33 10.46 1.17 -4.17
CA GLU A 33 10.38 -0.06 -3.37
C GLU A 33 9.68 0.19 -2.02
N LYS A 34 10.05 1.27 -1.32
CA LYS A 34 9.39 1.70 -0.07
C LYS A 34 7.89 1.97 -0.25
N ALA A 35 7.45 2.50 -1.39
CA ALA A 35 6.02 2.65 -1.66
C ALA A 35 5.32 1.32 -1.90
N ARG A 36 5.99 0.37 -2.56
CA ARG A 36 5.44 -0.97 -2.79
C ARG A 36 5.27 -1.72 -1.47
N GLU A 37 6.19 -1.55 -0.53
CA GLU A 37 6.10 -2.11 0.83
C GLU A 37 4.89 -1.59 1.62
N LEU A 38 4.30 -0.45 1.25
CA LEU A 38 3.08 0.07 1.88
C LEU A 38 1.79 -0.60 1.39
N TYR A 39 1.86 -1.45 0.37
CA TYR A 39 0.68 -2.09 -0.21
C TYR A 39 -0.21 -2.83 0.82
N PRO A 40 0.33 -3.60 1.79
CA PRO A 40 -0.49 -4.25 2.82
C PRO A 40 -1.33 -3.28 3.66
N VAL A 41 -0.81 -2.07 3.92
CA VAL A 41 -1.54 -1.03 4.66
C VAL A 41 -2.75 -0.54 3.86
N ILE A 42 -2.54 -0.27 2.57
CA ILE A 42 -3.62 0.16 1.66
C ILE A 42 -4.71 -0.92 1.57
N VAL A 43 -4.31 -2.18 1.39
CA VAL A 43 -5.22 -3.33 1.35
C VAL A 43 -6.04 -3.44 2.64
N GLY A 44 -5.40 -3.29 3.80
CA GLY A 44 -6.08 -3.30 5.09
C GLY A 44 -7.12 -2.18 5.24
N LEU A 45 -6.80 -0.97 4.77
CA LEU A 45 -7.75 0.16 4.75
C LEU A 45 -8.94 -0.09 3.83
N MET A 46 -8.70 -0.65 2.63
CA MET A 46 -9.77 -0.98 1.68
C MET A 46 -10.73 -2.03 2.26
N GLN A 47 -10.22 -3.05 2.94
CA GLN A 47 -11.03 -4.08 3.59
C GLN A 47 -11.80 -3.56 4.80
N TRP A 48 -11.20 -2.63 5.56
CA TRP A 48 -11.94 -1.92 6.60
C TRP A 48 -13.11 -1.13 5.98
N GLY A 49 -12.86 -0.42 4.88
CA GLY A 49 -13.89 0.28 4.13
C GLY A 49 -14.99 -0.65 3.62
N GLU A 50 -14.63 -1.79 3.04
CA GLU A 50 -15.58 -2.82 2.61
C GLU A 50 -16.51 -3.25 3.77
N ARG A 51 -15.96 -3.51 4.96
CA ARG A 51 -16.75 -3.97 6.12
C ARG A 51 -17.62 -2.89 6.76
N HIS A 52 -17.20 -1.64 6.75
CA HIS A 52 -17.79 -0.60 7.58
C HIS A 52 -18.44 0.55 6.81
N LEU A 53 -18.13 0.72 5.51
CA LEU A 53 -18.65 1.79 4.67
C LEU A 53 -19.60 1.23 3.57
N THR A 54 -20.28 0.13 3.86
CA THR A 54 -21.27 -0.48 2.97
C THR A 54 -22.57 0.33 3.00
N ASP A 55 -23.09 0.65 1.82
CA ASP A 55 -24.42 1.23 1.65
C ASP A 55 -25.47 0.12 1.37
N PRO A 56 -26.78 0.43 1.20
CA PRO A 56 -27.79 -0.60 0.93
C PRO A 56 -27.55 -1.44 -0.34
N ALA A 57 -26.76 -0.95 -1.29
CA ALA A 57 -26.37 -1.66 -2.51
C ALA A 57 -25.11 -2.53 -2.33
N GLY A 58 -24.41 -2.42 -1.20
CA GLY A 58 -23.21 -3.20 -0.88
C GLY A 58 -21.95 -2.36 -0.76
N PRO A 59 -20.78 -3.00 -0.55
CA PRO A 59 -19.51 -2.31 -0.50
C PRO A 59 -19.10 -1.82 -1.89
N ALA A 60 -18.53 -0.60 -1.96
CA ALA A 60 -18.07 -0.02 -3.22
C ALA A 60 -16.93 -0.80 -3.88
N VAL A 61 -16.10 -1.51 -3.10
CA VAL A 61 -14.95 -2.29 -3.60
C VAL A 61 -14.77 -3.55 -2.77
N ARG A 62 -14.43 -4.65 -3.44
CA ARG A 62 -13.91 -5.90 -2.83
C ARG A 62 -12.61 -6.28 -3.51
N LEU A 63 -11.59 -6.61 -2.71
CA LEU A 63 -10.31 -7.07 -3.23
C LEU A 63 -10.34 -8.57 -3.51
N VAL A 64 -9.86 -8.96 -4.69
CA VAL A 64 -9.80 -10.36 -5.13
C VAL A 64 -8.44 -10.66 -5.77
N ASP A 65 -8.05 -11.93 -5.74
CA ASP A 65 -6.90 -12.44 -6.49
C ASP A 65 -7.24 -12.37 -7.99
N GLY A 66 -6.38 -11.71 -8.77
CA GLY A 66 -6.66 -11.44 -10.19
C GLY A 66 -6.67 -12.69 -11.09
N ARG A 67 -6.19 -13.84 -10.61
CA ARG A 67 -6.16 -15.10 -11.38
C ARG A 67 -7.34 -16.01 -11.06
N THR A 68 -7.77 -16.02 -9.80
CA THR A 68 -8.78 -16.96 -9.28
C THR A 68 -10.11 -16.30 -8.97
N GLY A 69 -10.14 -14.97 -8.80
CA GLY A 69 -11.31 -14.23 -8.33
C GLY A 69 -11.62 -14.42 -6.83
N THR A 70 -10.77 -15.14 -6.10
CA THR A 70 -10.96 -15.41 -4.67
C THR A 70 -10.75 -14.13 -3.86
N PRO A 71 -11.61 -13.78 -2.89
CA PRO A 71 -11.40 -12.63 -2.01
C PRO A 71 -10.04 -12.65 -1.32
N VAL A 72 -9.39 -11.48 -1.27
CA VAL A 72 -8.08 -11.29 -0.61
C VAL A 72 -8.26 -10.50 0.67
N SER A 73 -7.63 -10.98 1.75
CA SER A 73 -7.57 -10.34 3.06
C SER A 73 -6.13 -9.94 3.42
N ALA A 74 -5.94 -8.80 4.08
CA ALA A 74 -4.67 -8.45 4.70
C ALA A 74 -4.53 -9.26 5.99
N ALA A 75 -3.37 -9.87 6.20
CA ALA A 75 -3.07 -10.64 7.40
C ALA A 75 -1.65 -10.36 7.86
N ALA A 76 -1.44 -10.39 9.18
CA ALA A 76 -0.10 -10.55 9.74
C ALA A 76 0.29 -12.02 9.61
N VAL A 77 1.48 -12.28 9.10
CA VAL A 77 1.97 -13.63 8.82
C VAL A 77 3.29 -13.79 9.58
N PRO A 78 3.35 -14.63 10.63
CA PRO A 78 4.61 -14.92 11.30
C PRO A 78 5.50 -15.77 10.40
N ALA A 79 6.81 -15.71 10.62
CA ALA A 79 7.73 -16.60 9.91
C ALA A 79 7.33 -18.07 10.16
N GLY A 80 7.09 -18.82 9.08
CA GLY A 80 6.77 -20.24 9.12
C GLY A 80 5.32 -20.61 9.43
N SER A 81 4.41 -19.64 9.56
CA SER A 81 2.97 -19.87 9.77
C SER A 81 2.16 -19.05 8.77
N PRO A 82 0.97 -19.51 8.33
CA PRO A 82 0.16 -18.79 7.35
C PRO A 82 -0.50 -17.51 7.89
N THR A 83 -0.80 -17.41 9.19
CA THR A 83 -1.50 -16.26 9.81
C THR A 83 -1.17 -16.07 11.29
N CYS A 84 -1.40 -14.87 11.80
CA CYS A 84 -1.29 -14.47 13.21
C CYS A 84 -2.53 -13.68 13.63
N GLU A 85 -3.12 -14.03 14.79
CA GLU A 85 -4.21 -13.23 15.34
C GLU A 85 -3.68 -11.90 15.92
N PRO A 86 -4.43 -10.78 15.85
CA PRO A 86 -3.96 -9.50 16.34
C PRO A 86 -3.47 -9.50 17.80
N LYS A 87 -4.11 -10.30 18.67
CA LYS A 87 -3.72 -10.43 20.09
C LYS A 87 -2.38 -11.14 20.31
N GLU A 88 -1.90 -11.88 19.32
CA GLU A 88 -0.64 -12.63 19.38
C GLU A 88 0.53 -11.80 18.85
N ILE A 89 0.24 -10.63 18.25
CA ILE A 89 1.25 -9.70 17.76
C ILE A 89 1.81 -8.89 18.93
N ALA A 90 3.11 -9.03 19.16
CA ALA A 90 3.83 -8.22 20.13
C ALA A 90 4.76 -7.22 19.42
N VAL A 91 4.76 -5.97 19.86
CA VAL A 91 5.75 -4.97 19.45
C VAL A 91 6.92 -5.04 20.41
N VAL A 92 8.04 -5.59 19.94
CA VAL A 92 9.27 -5.71 20.73
C VAL A 92 10.26 -4.60 20.34
N PRO A 93 10.92 -3.92 21.29
CA PRO A 93 12.01 -3.00 20.98
C PRO A 93 13.18 -3.76 20.35
N LEU A 94 13.77 -3.19 19.30
CA LEU A 94 15.09 -3.63 18.83
C LEU A 94 16.14 -3.00 19.74
N ASP A 95 16.91 -3.80 20.45
CA ASP A 95 18.02 -3.27 21.25
C ASP A 95 19.00 -2.55 20.32
N ARG A 96 19.26 -1.27 20.60
CA ARG A 96 20.19 -0.42 19.84
C ARG A 96 21.57 -0.35 20.48
N ARG A 97 21.93 -1.31 21.34
CA ARG A 97 23.29 -1.38 21.90
C ARG A 97 24.27 -2.00 20.90
N GLY A 98 25.02 -1.11 20.26
CA GLY A 98 26.37 -1.33 19.73
C GLY A 98 27.19 -0.10 20.08
#